data_AF-A0A2A2PVJ0-F1
#
_entry.id   AF-A0A2A2PVJ0-F1
#
_cell.length_a   1.000
_cell.length_b   1.000
_cell.length_c   1.000
_cell.angle_alpha   90.00
_cell.angle_beta   90.00
_cell.angle_gamma   90.00
#
_symmetry.space_group_name_H-M   'P 1'
#
loop_
_entity.id
_entity.type
_entity.pdbx_description
1 polymer ?
#
loop_
_entity_poly.entity_id
_entity_poly.type
_entity_poly.pdbx_seq_one_letter_code
_entity_poly.pdbx_strand_id
1 'polypeptide(L)'
;GAGTEFTVRQKGLEIGRVFLGIPGRHNVLNSLAAIALALETGVSFDRIDEALGSFRGAKRRFELKRQSDRVTIVDDYGHHPSEIAATIQTARSQHAGRLIVVFQPHRYTRTQLLREEFGRCFEGVDELWVTDVYAASEPPIPGVSGQTIVDAVLENGEVEKVTFHPDLSTLHLAVGQKLEPGDWLITLGAGNVHEVGTRLARDFATLDRLREVLAEPAGLLKLYEPMRRHTTMKVGGPAQFWVEPTTVEGLARVVKFCADGGIPLRVVGRGSNLLVRDGGIAGVVMSPVRGEFGEISVEGNTVRAGAGVKFKALAAAAQSAGIGDFEWMEGIPGNVGGSLRMNAGAMGWETFDQVVSVKMVDAQGVVFEKALGEIRHYYRHVPELAHNVAVAATFKGTPASDEEIATRMSASKEKRKSSQPVAASAGCVFKNPGPIGAGQLIDQMGLKRTARGAAKVSEVHGNFIVNEGGATAREVLDLIAEIQSVALRERGIELETEVQIIGQDEPV
;
A
#
# COMPACT_ATOMS: atom_id res chain seq x y z
N GLY A 1 -14.36 -21.81 22.77
CA GLY A 1 -13.05 -21.12 22.80
C GLY A 1 -11.96 -22.15 22.94
N ALA A 2 -10.74 -21.86 22.49
CA ALA A 2 -9.58 -22.75 22.62
C ALA A 2 -9.12 -22.81 24.09
N GLY A 3 -9.83 -23.55 24.94
CA GLY A 3 -9.39 -23.88 26.30
C GLY A 3 -8.57 -25.17 26.34
N THR A 4 -7.91 -25.45 27.46
CA THR A 4 -7.19 -26.71 27.67
C THR A 4 -7.77 -27.45 28.86
N GLU A 5 -8.09 -28.73 28.67
CA GLU A 5 -8.47 -29.63 29.76
C GLU A 5 -7.30 -30.50 30.20
N PHE A 6 -7.13 -30.67 31.50
CA PHE A 6 -6.10 -31.55 32.06
C PHE A 6 -6.52 -32.11 33.41
N THR A 7 -5.94 -33.27 33.75
CA THR A 7 -6.15 -33.93 35.04
C THR A 7 -5.06 -33.50 36.01
N VAL A 8 -5.45 -33.07 37.21
CA VAL A 8 -4.52 -32.67 38.26
C VAL A 8 -4.30 -33.86 39.20
N ARG A 9 -3.02 -34.15 39.47
CA ARG A 9 -2.61 -35.19 40.42
C ARG A 9 -1.72 -34.60 41.51
N GLN A 10 -2.04 -34.87 42.77
CA GLN A 10 -1.22 -34.49 43.92
C GLN A 10 -0.68 -35.76 44.58
N LYS A 11 0.66 -35.87 44.68
CA LYS A 11 1.34 -37.05 45.26
C LYS A 11 0.85 -38.39 44.68
N GLY A 12 0.54 -38.41 43.39
CA GLY A 12 0.07 -39.60 42.67
C GLY A 12 -1.45 -39.85 42.73
N LEU A 13 -2.19 -39.12 43.56
CA LEU A 13 -3.65 -39.21 43.63
C LEU A 13 -4.29 -38.17 42.70
N GLU A 14 -5.29 -38.60 41.95
CA GLU A 14 -6.12 -37.71 41.14
C GLU A 14 -7.03 -36.88 42.04
N ILE A 15 -6.90 -35.55 41.96
CA ILE A 15 -7.70 -34.62 42.77
C ILE A 15 -8.84 -33.97 41.98
N GLY A 16 -8.78 -34.04 40.64
CA GLY A 16 -9.86 -33.63 39.76
C GLY A 16 -9.38 -33.22 38.37
N ARG A 17 -10.33 -32.86 37.52
CA ARG A 17 -10.10 -32.36 36.17
C ARG A 17 -10.35 -30.87 36.14
N VAL A 18 -9.48 -30.12 35.46
CA VAL A 18 -9.56 -28.66 35.35
C VAL A 18 -9.77 -28.28 33.89
N PHE A 19 -10.68 -27.34 33.65
CA PHE A 19 -10.77 -26.61 32.39
C PHE A 19 -10.08 -25.25 32.53
N LEU A 20 -9.00 -25.03 31.78
CA LEU A 20 -8.33 -23.73 31.71
C LEU A 20 -8.85 -22.96 30.50
N GLY A 21 -9.36 -21.74 30.73
CA GLY A 21 -9.96 -20.90 29.70
C GLY A 21 -8.99 -20.35 28.63
N ILE A 22 -7.72 -20.78 28.63
CA ILE A 22 -6.68 -20.42 27.67
C ILE A 22 -5.92 -21.66 27.16
N PRO A 23 -5.39 -21.64 25.93
CA PRO A 23 -4.71 -22.78 25.35
C PRO A 23 -3.23 -22.88 25.77
N GLY A 24 -2.66 -24.08 25.65
CA GLY A 24 -1.22 -24.29 25.66
C GLY A 24 -0.66 -24.97 26.91
N ARG A 25 0.29 -25.89 26.70
CA ARG A 25 0.92 -26.68 27.78
C ARG A 25 1.65 -25.82 28.80
N HIS A 26 2.28 -24.73 28.38
CA HIS A 26 2.96 -23.81 29.30
C HIS A 26 1.96 -23.12 30.25
N ASN A 27 0.76 -22.77 29.77
CA ASN A 27 -0.31 -22.23 30.60
C ASN A 27 -0.85 -23.28 31.57
N VAL A 28 -0.91 -24.55 31.17
CA VAL A 28 -1.18 -25.67 32.09
C VAL A 28 -0.12 -25.71 33.20
N LEU A 29 1.18 -25.64 32.86
CA LEU A 29 2.25 -25.64 33.86
C LEU A 29 2.16 -24.45 34.84
N ASN A 30 1.89 -23.24 34.32
CA ASN A 30 1.66 -22.05 35.15
C ASN A 30 0.43 -22.21 36.05
N SER A 31 -0.66 -22.76 35.51
CA SER A 31 -1.87 -23.03 36.28
C SER A 31 -1.63 -24.09 37.36
N LEU A 32 -0.80 -25.10 37.11
CA LEU A 32 -0.44 -26.10 38.11
C LEU A 32 0.33 -25.48 39.29
N ALA A 33 1.20 -24.50 39.03
CA ALA A 33 1.85 -23.73 40.09
C ALA A 33 0.84 -22.90 40.90
N ALA A 34 -0.13 -22.26 40.23
CA ALA A 34 -1.21 -21.53 40.88
C ALA A 34 -2.14 -22.46 41.69
N ILE A 35 -2.49 -23.63 41.16
CA ILE A 35 -3.28 -24.68 41.84
C ILE A 35 -2.55 -25.13 43.10
N ALA A 36 -1.24 -25.42 43.00
CA ALA A 36 -0.45 -25.86 44.15
C ALA A 36 -0.45 -24.81 45.27
N LEU A 37 -0.25 -23.53 44.94
CA LEU A 37 -0.30 -22.44 45.91
C LEU A 37 -1.71 -22.24 46.50
N ALA A 38 -2.75 -22.32 45.67
CA ALA A 38 -4.14 -22.16 46.12
C ALA A 38 -4.57 -23.28 47.08
N LEU A 39 -4.18 -24.52 46.79
CA LEU A 39 -4.41 -25.66 47.68
C LEU A 39 -3.67 -25.49 49.02
N GLU A 40 -2.40 -25.06 48.99
CA GLU A 40 -1.61 -24.83 50.21
C GLU A 40 -2.18 -23.71 51.09
N THR A 41 -2.83 -22.73 50.47
CA THR A 41 -3.50 -21.61 51.17
C THR A 41 -4.95 -21.93 51.60
N GLY A 42 -5.43 -23.15 51.36
CA GLY A 42 -6.74 -23.63 51.83
C GLY A 42 -7.92 -23.34 50.90
N VAL A 43 -7.68 -22.99 49.63
CA VAL A 43 -8.75 -22.84 48.63
C VAL A 43 -9.24 -24.23 48.17
N SER A 44 -10.56 -24.44 48.12
CA SER A 44 -11.13 -25.70 47.65
C SER A 44 -10.88 -25.92 46.16
N PHE A 45 -10.73 -27.19 45.74
CA PHE A 45 -10.47 -27.54 44.35
C PHE A 45 -11.58 -27.02 43.40
N ASP A 46 -12.85 -27.13 43.79
CA ASP A 46 -13.98 -26.64 42.98
C ASP A 46 -13.88 -25.13 42.68
N ARG A 47 -13.42 -24.33 43.67
CA ARG A 47 -13.22 -22.88 43.47
C ARG A 47 -12.03 -22.59 42.56
N ILE A 48 -11.00 -23.43 42.60
CA ILE A 48 -9.83 -23.31 41.73
C ILE A 48 -10.23 -23.62 40.28
N ASP A 49 -10.98 -24.71 40.05
CA ASP A 49 -11.49 -25.06 38.72
C ASP A 49 -12.41 -23.97 38.16
N GLU A 50 -13.37 -23.48 38.94
CA GLU A 50 -14.25 -22.37 38.53
C GLU A 50 -13.44 -21.12 38.14
N ALA A 51 -12.45 -20.75 38.97
CA ALA A 51 -11.60 -19.59 38.71
C ALA A 51 -10.78 -19.76 37.42
N LEU A 52 -10.14 -20.92 37.22
CA LEU A 52 -9.33 -21.21 36.02
C LEU A 52 -10.18 -21.33 34.75
N GLY A 53 -11.40 -21.85 34.87
CA GLY A 53 -12.37 -21.89 33.76
C GLY A 53 -12.89 -20.50 33.38
N SER A 54 -12.96 -19.58 34.34
CA SER A 54 -13.30 -18.17 34.11
C SER A 54 -12.12 -17.31 33.63
N PHE A 55 -10.88 -17.78 33.80
CA PHE A 55 -9.68 -17.05 33.38
C PHE A 55 -9.66 -16.88 31.86
N ARG A 56 -9.36 -15.65 31.40
CA ARG A 56 -9.31 -15.29 29.97
C ARG A 56 -7.90 -14.94 29.49
N GLY A 57 -6.89 -15.29 30.29
CA GLY A 57 -5.51 -14.93 30.02
C GLY A 57 -5.10 -13.59 30.61
N ALA A 58 -3.80 -13.33 30.56
CA ALA A 58 -3.25 -12.02 30.88
C ALA A 58 -3.14 -11.20 29.60
N LYS A 59 -3.22 -9.87 29.72
CA LYS A 59 -2.99 -8.97 28.58
C LYS A 59 -1.63 -9.28 27.96
N ARG A 60 -1.56 -9.33 26.63
CA ARG A 60 -0.34 -9.71 25.89
C ARG A 60 0.20 -11.11 26.25
N ARG A 61 -0.64 -12.08 26.63
CA ARG A 61 -0.23 -13.49 26.74
C ARG A 61 -1.14 -14.31 25.83
N PHE A 62 -0.61 -14.68 24.67
CA PHE A 62 -1.32 -15.27 23.54
C PHE A 62 -2.62 -14.51 23.23
N GLU A 63 -2.56 -13.18 23.25
CA GLU A 63 -3.72 -12.32 23.10
C GLU A 63 -4.15 -12.29 21.62
N LEU A 64 -5.31 -12.85 21.32
CA LEU A 64 -5.89 -12.83 20.00
C LEU A 64 -6.36 -11.41 19.64
N LYS A 65 -5.59 -10.68 18.83
CA LYS A 65 -5.93 -9.34 18.33
C LYS A 65 -6.94 -9.40 17.19
N ARG A 66 -6.85 -10.44 16.36
CA ARG A 66 -7.74 -10.64 15.22
C ARG A 66 -7.85 -12.13 14.87
N GLN A 67 -9.06 -12.57 14.53
CA GLN A 67 -9.29 -13.83 13.83
C GLN A 67 -10.28 -13.61 12.68
N SER A 68 -9.90 -14.03 11.48
CA SER A 68 -10.78 -14.21 10.33
C SER A 68 -10.27 -15.36 9.48
N ASP A 69 -11.05 -15.76 8.48
CA ASP A 69 -10.63 -16.78 7.50
C ASP A 69 -9.38 -16.38 6.71
N ARG A 70 -8.97 -15.11 6.79
CA ARG A 70 -7.81 -14.59 6.07
C ARG A 70 -6.58 -14.47 6.93
N VAL A 71 -6.68 -13.87 8.10
CA VAL A 71 -5.50 -13.68 8.97
C VAL A 71 -5.87 -13.89 10.42
N THR A 72 -4.99 -14.60 11.12
CA THR A 72 -5.02 -14.67 12.58
C THR A 72 -3.86 -13.85 13.12
N ILE A 73 -4.13 -12.90 14.01
CA ILE A 73 -3.10 -12.02 14.60
C ILE A 73 -3.12 -12.21 16.11
N VAL A 74 -1.97 -12.57 16.67
CA VAL A 74 -1.76 -12.81 18.09
C VAL A 74 -0.65 -11.91 18.59
N ASP A 75 -0.78 -11.38 19.81
CA ASP A 75 0.29 -10.68 20.52
C ASP A 75 0.69 -11.46 21.78
N ASP A 76 1.98 -11.67 21.99
CA ASP A 76 2.50 -12.26 23.22
C ASP A 76 3.75 -11.52 23.74
N TYR A 77 3.78 -11.31 25.04
CA TYR A 77 4.86 -10.78 25.85
C TYR A 77 5.97 -11.83 26.06
N GLY A 78 6.24 -12.65 25.06
CA GLY A 78 7.31 -13.64 25.06
C GLY A 78 8.59 -12.98 24.59
N HIS A 79 9.61 -12.92 25.44
CA HIS A 79 10.87 -12.29 25.09
C HIS A 79 12.10 -13.09 25.55
N HIS A 80 11.89 -14.13 26.37
CA HIS A 80 12.87 -15.16 26.64
C HIS A 80 12.74 -16.33 25.63
N PRO A 81 13.83 -16.99 25.20
CA PRO A 81 13.79 -18.10 24.25
C PRO A 81 12.75 -19.20 24.59
N SER A 82 12.63 -19.58 25.86
CA SER A 82 11.64 -20.58 26.28
C SER A 82 10.19 -20.11 26.16
N GLU A 83 9.92 -18.81 26.37
CA GLU A 83 8.58 -18.22 26.19
C GLU A 83 8.20 -18.15 24.70
N ILE A 84 9.17 -17.79 23.86
CA ILE A 84 9.03 -17.73 22.40
C ILE A 84 8.66 -19.12 21.86
N ALA A 85 9.46 -20.14 22.20
CA ALA A 85 9.21 -21.52 21.79
C ALA A 85 7.84 -22.03 22.26
N ALA A 86 7.45 -21.72 23.50
CA ALA A 86 6.15 -22.10 24.05
C ALA A 86 4.97 -21.42 23.30
N THR A 87 5.15 -20.17 22.89
CA THR A 87 4.15 -19.43 22.10
C THR A 87 3.98 -20.04 20.71
N ILE A 88 5.10 -20.31 20.02
CA ILE A 88 5.10 -20.93 18.69
C ILE A 88 4.47 -22.33 18.74
N GLN A 89 4.84 -23.15 19.73
CA GLN A 89 4.24 -24.46 19.93
C GLN A 89 2.72 -24.36 20.15
N THR A 90 2.26 -23.35 20.88
CA THR A 90 0.83 -23.12 21.11
C THR A 90 0.10 -22.79 19.81
N ALA A 91 0.67 -21.94 18.96
CA ALA A 91 0.11 -21.65 17.64
C ALA A 91 0.08 -22.90 16.73
N ARG A 92 1.16 -23.69 16.71
CA ARG A 92 1.21 -24.94 15.95
C ARG A 92 0.21 -25.98 16.44
N SER A 93 -0.01 -26.09 17.75
CA SER A 93 -1.04 -26.97 18.32
C SER A 93 -2.47 -26.57 17.94
N GLN A 94 -2.68 -25.30 17.56
CA GLN A 94 -3.94 -24.78 17.03
C GLN A 94 -4.04 -24.89 15.50
N HIS A 95 -3.16 -25.70 14.88
CA HIS A 95 -3.11 -25.91 13.43
C HIS A 95 -2.89 -24.61 12.64
N ALA A 96 -2.08 -23.70 13.18
CA ALA A 96 -1.63 -22.53 12.42
C ALA A 96 -1.03 -22.96 11.08
N GLY A 97 -1.50 -22.31 9.99
CA GLY A 97 -1.04 -22.51 8.61
C GLY A 97 0.38 -22.00 8.43
N ARG A 98 0.60 -21.01 7.57
CA ARG A 98 1.89 -20.33 7.52
C ARG A 98 2.02 -19.38 8.72
N LEU A 99 3.09 -19.54 9.50
CA LEU A 99 3.34 -18.82 10.74
C LEU A 99 4.45 -17.77 10.53
N ILE A 100 4.05 -16.51 10.57
CA ILE A 100 4.91 -15.33 10.51
C ILE A 100 5.09 -14.81 11.93
N VAL A 101 6.34 -14.64 12.35
CA VAL A 101 6.68 -14.08 13.65
C VAL A 101 7.39 -12.73 13.46
N VAL A 102 6.91 -11.73 14.19
CA VAL A 102 7.56 -10.44 14.35
C VAL A 102 8.11 -10.36 15.76
N PHE A 103 9.43 -10.34 15.91
CA PHE A 103 10.11 -10.37 17.18
C PHE A 103 10.86 -9.06 17.46
N GLN A 104 10.60 -8.46 18.62
CA GLN A 104 11.39 -7.37 19.16
C GLN A 104 12.21 -7.86 20.36
N PRO A 105 13.55 -7.94 20.23
CA PRO A 105 14.42 -8.35 21.33
C PRO A 105 14.31 -7.37 22.50
N HIS A 106 14.47 -7.85 23.73
CA HIS A 106 14.40 -7.02 24.93
C HIS A 106 15.72 -7.09 25.69
N ARG A 107 16.37 -5.92 25.84
CA ARG A 107 17.69 -5.68 26.45
C ARG A 107 18.88 -6.19 25.64
N TYR A 108 19.91 -5.35 25.49
CA TYR A 108 21.14 -5.69 24.77
C TYR A 108 21.90 -6.80 25.50
N THR A 109 21.98 -6.72 26.83
CA THR A 109 22.67 -7.73 27.65
C THR A 109 22.09 -9.13 27.44
N ARG A 110 20.76 -9.24 27.36
CA ARG A 110 20.08 -10.52 27.13
C ARG A 110 20.26 -11.03 25.70
N THR A 111 20.13 -10.15 24.71
CA THR A 111 20.37 -10.50 23.30
C THR A 111 21.77 -11.07 23.12
N GLN A 112 22.77 -10.49 23.77
CA GLN A 112 24.14 -11.00 23.74
C GLN A 112 24.30 -12.33 24.49
N LEU A 113 23.78 -12.40 25.73
CA LEU A 113 23.95 -13.57 26.61
C LEU A 113 23.27 -14.83 26.06
N LEU A 114 22.09 -14.69 25.47
CA LEU A 114 21.25 -15.81 25.02
C LEU A 114 21.28 -16.00 23.50
N ARG A 115 22.35 -15.57 22.83
CA ARG A 115 22.46 -15.60 21.37
C ARG A 115 22.20 -17.00 20.80
N GLU A 116 22.81 -18.03 21.36
CA GLU A 116 22.69 -19.41 20.87
C GLU A 116 21.28 -19.98 21.09
N GLU A 117 20.63 -19.61 22.19
CA GLU A 117 19.26 -20.02 22.49
C GLU A 117 18.25 -19.31 21.57
N PHE A 118 18.46 -18.02 21.28
CA PHE A 118 17.66 -17.30 20.29
C PHE A 118 17.79 -17.92 18.89
N GLY A 119 18.98 -18.43 18.53
CA GLY A 119 19.18 -19.12 17.25
C GLY A 119 18.29 -20.34 17.05
N ARG A 120 17.83 -20.98 18.13
CA ARG A 120 17.08 -22.25 18.09
C ARG A 120 15.62 -22.14 18.51
N CYS A 121 15.21 -21.05 19.17
CA CYS A 121 13.87 -20.98 19.78
C CYS A 121 12.72 -20.69 18.80
N PHE A 122 13.01 -20.48 17.52
CA PHE A 122 12.02 -20.18 16.47
C PHE A 122 11.62 -21.42 15.64
N GLU A 123 11.88 -22.63 16.15
CA GLU A 123 11.49 -23.88 15.49
C GLU A 123 9.98 -23.87 15.16
N GLY A 124 9.65 -24.19 13.91
CA GLY A 124 8.28 -24.15 13.41
C GLY A 124 7.79 -22.74 13.03
N VAL A 125 8.66 -21.74 12.84
CA VAL A 125 8.30 -20.46 12.20
C VAL A 125 8.64 -20.52 10.70
N ASP A 126 7.73 -20.06 9.85
CA ASP A 126 7.96 -20.05 8.39
C ASP A 126 8.65 -18.75 7.92
N GLU A 127 8.34 -17.61 8.55
CA GLU A 127 9.00 -16.33 8.27
C GLU A 127 9.19 -15.54 9.57
N LEU A 128 10.43 -15.14 9.85
CA LEU A 128 10.82 -14.37 11.03
C LEU A 128 11.29 -12.97 10.65
N TRP A 129 10.71 -11.98 11.31
CA TRP A 129 11.10 -10.57 11.25
C TRP A 129 11.64 -10.15 12.59
N VAL A 130 12.85 -9.61 12.61
CA VAL A 130 13.50 -9.14 13.85
C VAL A 130 13.70 -7.64 13.77
N THR A 131 13.23 -6.90 14.78
CA THR A 131 13.46 -5.46 14.89
C THR A 131 14.74 -5.17 15.65
N ASP A 132 15.10 -3.88 15.74
CA ASP A 132 16.14 -3.50 16.69
C ASP A 132 15.72 -3.76 18.15
N VAL A 133 16.70 -3.80 19.04
CA VAL A 133 16.56 -4.17 20.44
C VAL A 133 15.80 -3.08 21.19
N TYR A 134 14.72 -3.46 21.88
CA TYR A 134 14.10 -2.61 22.89
C TYR A 134 15.03 -2.54 24.11
N ALA A 135 15.71 -1.40 24.25
CA ALA A 135 16.78 -1.20 25.22
C ALA A 135 16.34 -1.36 26.69
N ALA A 136 15.08 -1.03 27.02
CA ALA A 136 14.57 -1.04 28.39
C ALA A 136 15.49 -0.29 29.38
N SER A 137 15.99 0.88 28.97
CA SER A 137 16.96 1.72 29.71
C SER A 137 18.41 1.21 29.78
N GLU A 138 18.78 0.17 29.02
CA GLU A 138 20.18 -0.23 28.88
C GLU A 138 20.91 0.64 27.84
N PRO A 139 22.20 0.98 28.08
CA PRO A 139 23.02 1.56 27.03
C PRO A 139 23.25 0.51 25.91
N PRO A 140 23.28 0.93 24.62
CA PRO A 140 23.63 0.04 23.53
C PRO A 140 24.99 -0.63 23.73
N ILE A 141 25.06 -1.92 23.42
CA ILE A 141 26.32 -2.68 23.42
C ILE A 141 26.85 -2.70 21.98
N PRO A 142 28.09 -2.25 21.71
CA PRO A 142 28.66 -2.28 20.35
C PRO A 142 28.58 -3.67 19.71
N GLY A 143 28.04 -3.74 18.50
CA GLY A 143 27.86 -4.98 17.75
C GLY A 143 26.65 -5.83 18.14
N VAL A 144 25.87 -5.42 19.13
CA VAL A 144 24.64 -6.11 19.54
C VAL A 144 23.41 -5.37 19.03
N SER A 145 22.61 -6.03 18.22
CA SER A 145 21.35 -5.50 17.67
C SER A 145 20.37 -6.64 17.37
N GLY A 146 19.21 -6.31 16.77
CA GLY A 146 18.35 -7.35 16.19
C GLY A 146 19.05 -8.25 15.17
N GLN A 147 20.05 -7.71 14.44
CA GLN A 147 20.85 -8.49 13.50
C GLN A 147 21.60 -9.64 14.20
N THR A 148 21.99 -9.48 15.46
CA THR A 148 22.64 -10.54 16.25
C THR A 148 21.77 -11.80 16.34
N ILE A 149 20.45 -11.63 16.43
CA ILE A 149 19.50 -12.75 16.47
C ILE A 149 19.27 -13.33 15.08
N VAL A 150 19.17 -12.46 14.07
CA VAL A 150 19.08 -12.92 12.67
C VAL A 150 20.28 -13.81 12.32
N ASP A 151 21.50 -13.37 12.65
CA ASP A 151 22.72 -14.14 12.43
C ASP A 151 22.69 -15.47 13.19
N ALA A 152 22.25 -15.46 14.45
CA ALA A 152 22.16 -16.67 15.26
C ALA A 152 21.15 -17.70 14.70
N VAL A 153 20.01 -17.24 14.16
CA VAL A 153 19.02 -18.11 13.51
C VAL A 153 19.53 -18.62 12.17
N LEU A 154 20.25 -17.82 11.39
CA LEU A 154 20.86 -18.29 10.15
C LEU A 154 21.96 -19.32 10.38
N GLU A 155 22.67 -19.23 11.51
CA GLU A 155 23.72 -20.19 11.88
C GLU A 155 23.17 -21.50 12.47
N ASN A 156 22.11 -21.43 13.28
CA ASN A 156 21.70 -22.54 14.17
C ASN A 156 20.21 -22.90 14.11
N GLY A 157 19.42 -22.17 13.33
CA GLY A 157 17.97 -22.31 13.26
C GLY A 157 17.48 -23.01 11.99
N GLU A 158 16.17 -23.26 11.96
CA GLU A 158 15.49 -23.94 10.84
C GLU A 158 14.54 -23.00 10.06
N VAL A 159 14.50 -21.71 10.40
CA VAL A 159 13.60 -20.74 9.77
C VAL A 159 14.10 -20.41 8.36
N GLU A 160 13.31 -20.74 7.34
CA GLU A 160 13.70 -20.55 5.93
C GLU A 160 13.91 -19.08 5.58
N LYS A 161 13.08 -18.17 6.13
CA LYS A 161 13.10 -16.75 5.82
C LYS A 161 13.26 -15.92 7.08
N VAL A 162 14.42 -15.29 7.22
CA VAL A 162 14.72 -14.40 8.35
C VAL A 162 15.11 -13.03 7.82
N THR A 163 14.47 -11.98 8.33
CA THR A 163 14.69 -10.59 7.89
C THR A 163 14.94 -9.69 9.09
N PHE A 164 16.03 -8.91 9.05
CA PHE A 164 16.24 -7.79 9.96
C PHE A 164 15.53 -6.55 9.43
N HIS A 165 14.71 -5.92 10.26
CA HIS A 165 13.99 -4.69 9.93
C HIS A 165 14.07 -3.72 11.12
N PRO A 166 15.08 -2.83 11.15
CA PRO A 166 15.41 -2.06 12.36
C PRO A 166 14.31 -1.11 12.80
N ASP A 167 13.57 -0.53 11.86
CA ASP A 167 12.57 0.48 12.12
C ASP A 167 11.19 -0.15 12.40
N LEU A 168 10.72 -0.04 13.65
CA LEU A 168 9.41 -0.55 14.03
C LEU A 168 8.27 0.22 13.35
N SER A 169 8.46 1.51 13.05
CA SER A 169 7.41 2.39 12.54
C SER A 169 6.96 2.03 11.12
N THR A 170 7.79 1.31 10.36
CA THR A 170 7.53 0.86 8.99
C THR A 170 7.36 -0.65 8.86
N LEU A 171 7.55 -1.41 9.95
CA LEU A 171 7.48 -2.87 9.93
C LEU A 171 6.09 -3.42 9.57
N HIS A 172 5.03 -2.77 10.03
CA HIS A 172 3.66 -3.18 9.70
C HIS A 172 3.40 -3.09 8.19
N LEU A 173 4.02 -2.15 7.48
CA LEU A 173 3.93 -2.05 6.03
C LEU A 173 4.58 -3.25 5.35
N ALA A 174 5.81 -3.57 5.75
CA ALA A 174 6.60 -4.66 5.16
C ALA A 174 5.96 -6.03 5.40
N VAL A 175 5.50 -6.28 6.62
CA VAL A 175 4.83 -7.54 7.01
C VAL A 175 3.42 -7.60 6.40
N GLY A 176 2.63 -6.54 6.55
CA GLY A 176 1.25 -6.49 6.07
C GLY A 176 1.10 -6.70 4.57
N GLN A 177 2.08 -6.26 3.77
CA GLN A 177 2.11 -6.48 2.32
C GLN A 177 2.24 -7.96 1.94
N LYS A 178 2.86 -8.78 2.79
CA LYS A 178 3.20 -10.19 2.51
C LYS A 178 2.21 -11.20 3.08
N LEU A 179 1.30 -10.75 3.95
CA LEU A 179 0.32 -11.63 4.56
C LEU A 179 -0.71 -12.12 3.53
N GLU A 180 -0.92 -13.42 3.52
CA GLU A 180 -1.79 -14.17 2.63
C GLU A 180 -2.98 -14.76 3.41
N PRO A 181 -4.09 -15.11 2.72
CA PRO A 181 -5.20 -15.80 3.37
C PRO A 181 -4.76 -17.12 4.02
N GLY A 182 -5.12 -17.31 5.29
CA GLY A 182 -4.75 -18.46 6.12
C GLY A 182 -3.53 -18.22 7.02
N ASP A 183 -2.83 -17.10 6.84
CA ASP A 183 -1.62 -16.79 7.62
C ASP A 183 -1.93 -16.51 9.10
N TRP A 184 -0.96 -16.89 9.94
CA TRP A 184 -0.87 -16.48 11.33
C TRP A 184 0.28 -15.50 11.50
N LEU A 185 0.01 -14.35 12.11
CA LEU A 185 1.00 -13.39 12.56
C LEU A 185 1.07 -13.39 14.08
N ILE A 186 2.28 -13.54 14.63
CA ILE A 186 2.51 -13.35 16.07
C ILE A 186 3.49 -12.20 16.28
N THR A 187 3.09 -11.18 17.03
CA THR A 187 4.02 -10.19 17.59
C THR A 187 4.55 -10.68 18.93
N LEU A 188 5.88 -10.75 19.06
CA LEU A 188 6.60 -11.26 20.23
C LEU A 188 7.59 -10.22 20.75
N GLY A 189 7.52 -9.93 22.04
CA GLY A 189 8.51 -9.09 22.70
C GLY A 189 7.92 -8.23 23.83
N ALA A 190 8.80 -7.66 24.64
CA ALA A 190 8.39 -6.91 25.83
C ALA A 190 8.14 -5.41 25.58
N GLY A 191 8.65 -4.85 24.48
CA GLY A 191 8.48 -3.44 24.13
C GLY A 191 7.15 -3.12 23.43
N ASN A 192 7.22 -2.24 22.44
CA ASN A 192 6.08 -1.70 21.70
C ASN A 192 5.74 -2.48 20.41
N VAL A 193 6.36 -3.64 20.17
CA VAL A 193 6.05 -4.52 19.02
C VAL A 193 4.57 -4.89 18.88
N HIS A 194 3.81 -4.91 19.99
CA HIS A 194 2.36 -5.16 19.98
C HIS A 194 1.56 -4.11 19.19
N GLU A 195 2.12 -2.90 18.99
CA GLU A 195 1.52 -1.84 18.18
C GLU A 195 1.43 -2.25 16.70
N VAL A 196 2.41 -3.02 16.20
CA VAL A 196 2.40 -3.59 14.84
C VAL A 196 1.21 -4.51 14.65
N GLY A 197 1.01 -5.46 15.57
CA GLY A 197 -0.11 -6.40 15.53
C GLY A 197 -1.46 -5.69 15.67
N THR A 198 -1.53 -4.68 16.53
CA THR A 198 -2.75 -3.87 16.73
C THR A 198 -3.13 -3.07 15.48
N ARG A 199 -2.15 -2.44 14.82
CA ARG A 199 -2.35 -1.69 13.58
C ARG A 199 -2.80 -2.60 12.45
N LEU A 200 -2.12 -3.74 12.26
CA LEU A 200 -2.51 -4.73 11.26
C LEU A 200 -3.91 -5.28 11.52
N ALA A 201 -4.27 -5.59 12.77
CA ALA A 201 -5.61 -6.05 13.12
C ALA A 201 -6.69 -5.04 12.71
N ARG A 202 -6.48 -3.75 13.00
CA ARG A 202 -7.37 -2.67 12.58
C ARG A 202 -7.49 -2.58 11.05
N ASP A 203 -6.35 -2.57 10.37
CA ASP A 203 -6.33 -2.30 8.93
C ASP A 203 -6.88 -3.51 8.13
N PHE A 204 -6.64 -4.75 8.58
CA PHE A 204 -7.32 -5.93 8.02
C PHE A 204 -8.83 -5.93 8.26
N ALA A 205 -9.30 -5.42 9.41
CA ALA A 205 -10.73 -5.29 9.63
C ALA A 205 -11.38 -4.34 8.62
N THR A 206 -10.74 -3.19 8.34
CA THR A 206 -11.19 -2.27 7.29
C THR A 206 -11.11 -2.88 5.90
N LEU A 207 -10.03 -3.60 5.58
CA LEU A 207 -9.87 -4.27 4.29
C LEU A 207 -10.96 -5.32 4.04
N ASP A 208 -11.36 -6.06 5.07
CA ASP A 208 -12.42 -7.07 4.95
C ASP A 208 -13.80 -6.40 4.78
N ARG A 209 -14.07 -5.28 5.46
CA ARG A 209 -15.28 -4.47 5.20
C ARG A 209 -15.31 -3.91 3.79
N LEU A 210 -14.19 -3.39 3.28
CA LEU A 210 -14.09 -2.91 1.90
C LEU A 210 -14.38 -4.03 0.89
N ARG A 211 -13.94 -5.26 1.18
CA ARG A 211 -14.23 -6.43 0.34
C ARG A 211 -15.71 -6.78 0.32
N GLU A 212 -16.35 -6.79 1.48
CA GLU A 212 -17.81 -7.01 1.60
C GLU A 212 -18.60 -5.94 0.84
N VAL A 213 -18.21 -4.67 0.98
CA VAL A 213 -18.85 -3.53 0.28
C VAL A 213 -18.63 -3.61 -1.23
N LEU A 214 -17.41 -3.94 -1.66
CA LEU A 214 -17.12 -4.12 -3.08
C LEU A 214 -17.97 -5.25 -3.66
N ALA A 215 -18.15 -6.36 -2.93
CA ALA A 215 -19.01 -7.48 -3.32
C ALA A 215 -18.72 -8.04 -4.73
N GLU A 216 -17.46 -7.99 -5.17
CA GLU A 216 -17.02 -8.49 -6.47
C GLU A 216 -15.95 -9.57 -6.28
N PRO A 217 -16.21 -10.83 -6.65
CA PRO A 217 -15.19 -11.89 -6.57
C PRO A 217 -13.96 -11.62 -7.45
N ALA A 218 -14.14 -10.92 -8.57
CA ALA A 218 -13.07 -10.56 -9.50
C ALA A 218 -12.34 -9.25 -9.13
N GLY A 219 -12.85 -8.51 -8.15
CA GLY A 219 -12.24 -7.29 -7.64
C GLY A 219 -10.96 -7.59 -6.86
N LEU A 220 -9.96 -6.71 -6.96
CA LEU A 220 -8.70 -6.86 -6.23
C LEU A 220 -8.65 -5.91 -5.05
N LEU A 221 -8.33 -6.42 -3.86
CA LEU A 221 -8.02 -5.61 -2.69
C LEU A 221 -6.69 -6.03 -2.08
N LYS A 222 -5.83 -5.05 -1.80
CA LYS A 222 -4.53 -5.26 -1.17
C LYS A 222 -4.28 -4.25 -0.07
N LEU A 223 -3.52 -4.68 0.94
CA LEU A 223 -3.02 -3.82 2.00
C LEU A 223 -1.60 -3.34 1.64
N TYR A 224 -1.33 -2.05 1.85
CA TYR A 224 -0.01 -1.43 1.65
C TYR A 224 0.61 -1.65 0.26
N GLU A 225 -0.18 -1.60 -0.81
CA GLU A 225 0.33 -1.80 -2.18
C GLU A 225 1.25 -0.63 -2.59
N PRO A 226 2.52 -0.86 -2.97
CA PRO A 226 3.47 0.21 -3.27
C PRO A 226 3.07 1.02 -4.50
N MET A 227 2.88 2.33 -4.34
CA MET A 227 2.52 3.23 -5.44
C MET A 227 3.60 3.32 -6.53
N ARG A 228 4.87 3.03 -6.21
CA ARG A 228 5.93 2.88 -7.22
C ARG A 228 5.62 1.86 -8.34
N ARG A 229 4.70 0.92 -8.11
CA ARG A 229 4.23 -0.03 -9.15
C ARG A 229 3.15 0.57 -10.06
N HIS A 230 2.54 1.68 -9.64
CA HIS A 230 1.35 2.30 -10.24
C HIS A 230 1.59 3.75 -10.71
N THR A 231 2.84 4.24 -10.64
CA THR A 231 3.27 5.52 -11.19
C THR A 231 4.26 5.32 -12.32
N THR A 232 4.22 6.16 -13.36
CA THR A 232 5.17 6.06 -14.48
C THR A 232 6.59 6.47 -14.10
N MET A 233 6.74 7.31 -13.08
CA MET A 233 8.02 7.67 -12.48
C MET A 233 8.62 6.53 -11.64
N LYS A 234 7.84 5.49 -11.32
CA LYS A 234 8.25 4.35 -10.51
C LYS A 234 8.75 4.72 -9.11
N VAL A 235 8.11 5.72 -8.52
CA VAL A 235 8.34 6.19 -7.14
C VAL A 235 7.01 6.23 -6.40
N GLY A 236 7.06 6.10 -5.07
CA GLY A 236 5.89 6.20 -4.21
C GLY A 236 5.79 5.12 -3.15
N GLY A 237 5.47 5.57 -1.95
CA GLY A 237 5.15 4.74 -0.79
C GLY A 237 3.86 3.92 -0.93
N PRO A 238 3.44 3.23 0.12
CA PRO A 238 2.29 2.33 0.07
C PRO A 238 0.95 3.08 -0.02
N ALA A 239 0.03 2.56 -0.83
CA ALA A 239 -1.40 2.83 -0.67
C ALA A 239 -1.94 1.96 0.47
N GLN A 240 -2.50 2.58 1.51
CA GLN A 240 -2.98 1.85 2.70
C GLN A 240 -3.98 0.76 2.32
N PHE A 241 -5.05 1.12 1.60
CA PHE A 241 -6.01 0.17 1.02
C PHE A 241 -6.08 0.36 -0.49
N TRP A 242 -5.51 -0.58 -1.25
CA TRP A 242 -5.59 -0.57 -2.71
C TRP A 242 -6.79 -1.37 -3.20
N VAL A 243 -7.60 -0.77 -4.08
CA VAL A 243 -8.86 -1.36 -4.58
C VAL A 243 -8.93 -1.24 -6.10
N GLU A 244 -9.09 -2.36 -6.81
CA GLU A 244 -9.37 -2.41 -8.25
C GLU A 244 -10.78 -3.00 -8.48
N PRO A 245 -11.81 -2.15 -8.65
CA PRO A 245 -13.15 -2.61 -8.98
C PRO A 245 -13.23 -3.08 -10.43
N THR A 246 -14.25 -3.89 -10.71
CA THR A 246 -14.57 -4.43 -12.03
C THR A 246 -15.90 -3.92 -12.59
N THR A 247 -16.78 -3.37 -11.73
CA THR A 247 -18.07 -2.78 -12.13
C THR A 247 -18.23 -1.34 -11.62
N VAL A 248 -19.03 -0.53 -12.31
CA VAL A 248 -19.39 0.82 -11.86
C VAL A 248 -20.18 0.77 -10.54
N GLU A 249 -21.07 -0.21 -10.37
CA GLU A 249 -21.85 -0.37 -9.15
C GLU A 249 -20.98 -0.71 -7.93
N GLY A 250 -19.98 -1.58 -8.08
CA GLY A 250 -19.03 -1.90 -7.02
C GLY A 250 -18.15 -0.71 -6.65
N LEU A 251 -17.68 0.06 -7.65
CA LEU A 251 -17.01 1.33 -7.41
C LEU A 251 -17.90 2.29 -6.61
N ALA A 252 -19.17 2.44 -7.00
CA ALA A 252 -20.11 3.34 -6.34
C ALA A 252 -20.39 2.96 -4.88
N ARG A 253 -20.51 1.67 -4.57
CA ARG A 253 -20.63 1.18 -3.18
C ARG A 253 -19.42 1.56 -2.34
N VAL A 254 -18.20 1.39 -2.87
CA VAL A 254 -16.98 1.76 -2.14
C VAL A 254 -16.86 3.27 -1.97
N VAL A 255 -17.20 4.06 -2.99
CA VAL A 255 -17.24 5.54 -2.89
C VAL A 255 -18.16 5.98 -1.76
N LYS A 256 -19.40 5.48 -1.76
CA LYS A 256 -20.38 5.79 -0.70
C LYS A 256 -19.89 5.36 0.68
N PHE A 257 -19.36 4.15 0.81
CA PHE A 257 -18.84 3.65 2.09
C PHE A 257 -17.71 4.52 2.63
N CYS A 258 -16.80 4.97 1.77
CA CYS A 258 -15.73 5.87 2.18
C CYS A 258 -16.27 7.23 2.63
N ALA A 259 -17.24 7.79 1.89
CA ALA A 259 -17.86 9.05 2.23
C ALA A 259 -18.61 8.99 3.58
N ASP A 260 -19.44 7.97 3.78
CA ASP A 260 -20.22 7.77 5.01
C ASP A 260 -19.30 7.50 6.22
N GLY A 261 -18.20 6.78 6.02
CA GLY A 261 -17.23 6.42 7.06
C GLY A 261 -16.13 7.45 7.32
N GLY A 262 -16.09 8.56 6.56
CA GLY A 262 -15.02 9.55 6.64
C GLY A 262 -13.64 9.00 6.26
N ILE A 263 -13.58 7.95 5.44
CA ILE A 263 -12.34 7.35 4.96
C ILE A 263 -11.87 8.13 3.72
N PRO A 264 -10.67 8.73 3.71
CA PRO A 264 -10.14 9.41 2.53
C PRO A 264 -10.09 8.45 1.34
N LEU A 265 -10.63 8.89 0.20
CA LEU A 265 -10.64 8.14 -1.05
C LEU A 265 -9.90 8.93 -2.13
N ARG A 266 -8.95 8.28 -2.79
CA ARG A 266 -8.26 8.81 -3.98
C ARG A 266 -8.42 7.83 -5.13
N VAL A 267 -8.98 8.30 -6.24
CA VAL A 267 -8.98 7.54 -7.49
C VAL A 267 -7.70 7.87 -8.27
N VAL A 268 -7.01 6.85 -8.74
CA VAL A 268 -5.79 6.98 -9.54
C VAL A 268 -5.95 6.24 -10.87
N GLY A 269 -5.40 6.84 -11.92
CA GLY A 269 -5.20 6.17 -13.21
C GLY A 269 -3.82 5.53 -13.28
N ARG A 270 -3.12 5.74 -14.39
CA ARG A 270 -1.75 5.24 -14.60
C ARG A 270 -0.64 5.93 -13.78
N GLY A 271 -1.01 6.85 -12.89
CA GLY A 271 -0.06 7.64 -12.11
C GLY A 271 0.96 8.41 -12.96
N SER A 272 0.58 8.82 -14.18
CA SER A 272 1.50 9.45 -15.13
C SER A 272 1.78 10.93 -14.87
N ASN A 273 1.07 11.51 -13.90
CA ASN A 273 1.22 12.88 -13.42
C ASN A 273 1.28 12.94 -11.87
N LEU A 274 1.67 11.82 -11.22
CA LEU A 274 1.71 11.71 -9.77
C LEU A 274 3.14 11.55 -9.27
N LEU A 275 3.48 12.31 -8.24
CA LEU A 275 4.63 12.09 -7.37
C LEU A 275 4.09 11.76 -5.98
N VAL A 276 4.08 10.46 -5.65
CA VAL A 276 3.60 9.99 -4.34
C VAL A 276 4.76 10.01 -3.37
N ARG A 277 4.57 10.60 -2.18
CA ARG A 277 5.56 10.62 -1.10
C ARG A 277 5.89 9.20 -0.58
N ASP A 278 7.05 9.06 0.05
CA ASP A 278 7.55 7.76 0.51
C ASP A 278 6.74 7.18 1.68
N GLY A 279 6.10 8.02 2.51
CA GLY A 279 5.17 7.59 3.55
C GLY A 279 3.88 6.97 3.03
N GLY A 280 3.51 7.26 1.77
CA GLY A 280 2.38 6.64 1.08
C GLY A 280 1.09 7.45 1.13
N ILE A 281 -0.05 6.79 0.85
CA ILE A 281 -1.39 7.40 0.79
C ILE A 281 -2.30 6.69 1.79
N ALA A 282 -2.77 7.44 2.79
CA ALA A 282 -3.73 6.96 3.78
C ALA A 282 -5.14 6.82 3.19
N GLY A 283 -5.92 5.88 3.72
CA GLY A 283 -7.25 5.58 3.23
C GLY A 283 -7.25 4.72 1.96
N VAL A 284 -8.32 4.85 1.17
CA VAL A 284 -8.54 4.04 -0.01
C VAL A 284 -7.91 4.69 -1.23
N VAL A 285 -7.08 3.93 -1.94
CA VAL A 285 -6.60 4.25 -3.27
C VAL A 285 -7.26 3.31 -4.26
N MET A 286 -8.08 3.86 -5.14
CA MET A 286 -8.88 3.09 -6.08
C MET A 286 -8.36 3.25 -7.51
N SER A 287 -8.23 2.13 -8.23
CA SER A 287 -7.75 2.08 -9.61
C SER A 287 -8.76 1.34 -10.51
N PRO A 288 -9.69 2.06 -11.16
CA PRO A 288 -10.69 1.47 -12.05
C PRO A 288 -10.07 1.14 -13.41
N VAL A 289 -9.48 -0.06 -13.53
CA VAL A 289 -8.76 -0.50 -14.74
C VAL A 289 -9.18 -1.87 -15.28
N ARG A 290 -10.14 -2.53 -14.63
CA ARG A 290 -10.62 -3.88 -14.97
C ARG A 290 -12.10 -3.87 -15.32
N GLY A 291 -12.59 -4.98 -15.89
CA GLY A 291 -14.01 -5.13 -16.22
C GLY A 291 -14.53 -3.98 -17.07
N GLU A 292 -15.65 -3.39 -16.66
CA GLU A 292 -16.35 -2.30 -17.36
C GLU A 292 -15.43 -1.09 -17.63
N PHE A 293 -14.44 -0.85 -16.77
CA PHE A 293 -13.52 0.29 -16.93
C PHE A 293 -12.51 0.11 -18.06
N GLY A 294 -12.33 -1.11 -18.56
CA GLY A 294 -11.45 -1.42 -19.69
C GLY A 294 -12.15 -1.50 -21.05
N GLU A 295 -13.46 -1.32 -21.08
CA GLU A 295 -14.26 -1.51 -22.30
C GLU A 295 -14.15 -0.34 -23.28
N ILE A 296 -14.21 -0.66 -24.57
CA ILE A 296 -14.30 0.30 -25.68
C ILE A 296 -15.42 -0.17 -26.59
N SER A 297 -16.33 0.72 -26.95
CA SER A 297 -17.35 0.49 -27.98
C SER A 297 -17.36 1.63 -28.99
N VAL A 298 -17.72 1.31 -30.23
CA VAL A 298 -17.76 2.28 -31.34
C VAL A 298 -19.16 2.28 -31.93
N GLU A 299 -19.75 3.46 -32.07
CA GLU A 299 -21.07 3.67 -32.65
C GLU A 299 -21.03 4.87 -33.58
N GLY A 300 -21.16 4.62 -34.88
CA GLY A 300 -21.00 5.66 -35.91
C GLY A 300 -19.63 6.32 -35.82
N ASN A 301 -19.61 7.63 -35.58
CA ASN A 301 -18.38 8.44 -35.45
C ASN A 301 -18.02 8.72 -33.98
N THR A 302 -18.58 7.95 -33.06
CA THR A 302 -18.32 8.09 -31.63
C THR A 302 -17.68 6.86 -31.05
N VAL A 303 -16.76 7.06 -30.10
CA VAL A 303 -16.06 6.01 -29.38
C VAL A 303 -16.32 6.20 -27.89
N ARG A 304 -16.97 5.22 -27.26
CA ARG A 304 -17.17 5.19 -25.81
C ARG A 304 -16.08 4.35 -25.18
N ALA A 305 -15.48 4.86 -24.11
CA ALA A 305 -14.37 4.21 -23.43
C ALA A 305 -14.49 4.32 -21.91
N GLY A 306 -14.23 3.21 -21.21
CA GLY A 306 -14.11 3.18 -19.75
C GLY A 306 -12.91 3.97 -19.24
N ALA A 307 -12.97 4.43 -17.99
CA ALA A 307 -11.94 5.28 -17.38
C ALA A 307 -10.54 4.62 -17.33
N GLY A 308 -10.49 3.30 -17.32
CA GLY A 308 -9.27 2.50 -17.34
C GLY A 308 -8.58 2.41 -18.70
N VAL A 309 -9.29 2.71 -19.78
CA VAL A 309 -8.78 2.61 -21.16
C VAL A 309 -7.60 3.54 -21.36
N LYS A 310 -6.50 2.98 -21.89
CA LYS A 310 -5.31 3.76 -22.24
C LYS A 310 -5.60 4.63 -23.45
N PHE A 311 -5.11 5.86 -23.45
CA PHE A 311 -5.22 6.78 -24.60
C PHE A 311 -4.74 6.18 -25.91
N LYS A 312 -3.62 5.46 -25.87
CA LYS A 312 -3.13 4.65 -27.00
C LYS A 312 -4.14 3.60 -27.51
N ALA A 313 -4.82 2.90 -26.60
CA ALA A 313 -5.81 1.89 -26.98
C ALA A 313 -7.06 2.54 -27.58
N LEU A 314 -7.48 3.69 -27.05
CA LEU A 314 -8.56 4.51 -27.60
C LEU A 314 -8.25 4.97 -29.02
N ALA A 315 -7.05 5.52 -29.26
CA ALA A 315 -6.61 5.94 -30.59
C ALA A 315 -6.57 4.77 -31.60
N ALA A 316 -6.06 3.61 -31.19
CA ALA A 316 -6.03 2.42 -32.04
C ALA A 316 -7.43 1.88 -32.37
N ALA A 317 -8.35 1.92 -31.40
CA ALA A 317 -9.74 1.53 -31.62
C ALA A 317 -10.46 2.49 -32.59
N ALA A 318 -10.23 3.80 -32.45
CA ALA A 318 -10.74 4.81 -33.38
C ALA A 318 -10.20 4.59 -34.80
N GLN A 319 -8.89 4.36 -34.96
CA GLN A 319 -8.27 4.03 -36.24
C GLN A 319 -8.90 2.79 -36.89
N SER A 320 -9.08 1.71 -36.12
CA SER A 320 -9.66 0.46 -36.62
C SER A 320 -11.10 0.63 -37.12
N ALA A 321 -11.80 1.66 -36.63
CA ALA A 321 -13.14 2.03 -37.05
C ALA A 321 -13.18 3.13 -38.14
N GLY A 322 -12.03 3.58 -38.65
CA GLY A 322 -11.95 4.67 -39.64
C GLY A 322 -12.30 6.05 -39.08
N ILE A 323 -12.08 6.26 -37.77
CA ILE A 323 -12.35 7.52 -37.07
C ILE A 323 -11.03 8.20 -36.74
N GLY A 324 -10.79 9.37 -37.34
CA GLY A 324 -9.64 10.23 -37.06
C GLY A 324 -9.85 11.17 -35.87
N ASP A 325 -8.90 12.08 -35.68
CA ASP A 325 -8.82 13.09 -34.61
C ASP A 325 -8.36 12.56 -33.24
N PHE A 326 -8.11 11.25 -33.10
CA PHE A 326 -7.60 10.65 -31.86
C PHE A 326 -6.07 10.52 -31.82
N GLU A 327 -5.37 10.94 -32.87
CA GLU A 327 -3.96 10.60 -33.09
C GLU A 327 -3.01 11.27 -32.09
N TRP A 328 -3.41 12.44 -31.58
CA TRP A 328 -2.68 13.16 -30.53
C TRP A 328 -2.58 12.36 -29.21
N MET A 329 -3.46 11.37 -29.01
CA MET A 329 -3.50 10.53 -27.81
C MET A 329 -2.43 9.43 -27.81
N GLU A 330 -1.91 8.98 -28.96
CA GLU A 330 -0.93 7.88 -29.10
C GLU A 330 0.31 8.09 -28.22
N GLY A 331 0.71 9.35 -28.04
CA GLY A 331 1.87 9.71 -27.25
C GLY A 331 1.61 9.71 -25.74
N ILE A 332 0.39 9.95 -25.26
CA ILE A 332 0.15 10.34 -23.86
C ILE A 332 0.12 9.11 -22.93
N PRO A 333 0.98 9.03 -21.88
CA PRO A 333 1.10 7.86 -21.02
C PRO A 333 -0.05 7.70 -19.98
N GLY A 334 -1.21 8.30 -20.22
CA GLY A 334 -2.39 8.29 -19.36
C GLY A 334 -3.47 7.28 -19.75
N ASN A 335 -4.58 7.33 -19.02
CA ASN A 335 -5.83 6.65 -19.32
C ASN A 335 -6.99 7.67 -19.35
N VAL A 336 -8.13 7.25 -19.87
CA VAL A 336 -9.32 8.10 -20.05
C VAL A 336 -9.69 8.85 -18.76
N GLY A 337 -9.79 8.15 -17.62
CA GLY A 337 -10.17 8.77 -16.35
C GLY A 337 -9.19 9.85 -15.88
N GLY A 338 -7.89 9.57 -15.91
CA GLY A 338 -6.86 10.54 -15.55
C GLY A 338 -6.83 11.74 -16.51
N SER A 339 -7.04 11.49 -17.79
CA SER A 339 -7.08 12.55 -18.81
C SER A 339 -8.30 13.44 -18.70
N LEU A 340 -9.48 12.89 -18.39
CA LEU A 340 -10.67 13.68 -18.07
C LEU A 340 -10.41 14.56 -16.85
N ARG A 341 -9.86 13.99 -15.77
CA ARG A 341 -9.56 14.73 -14.52
C ARG A 341 -8.61 15.91 -14.72
N MET A 342 -7.68 15.76 -15.65
CA MET A 342 -6.65 16.74 -15.94
C MET A 342 -6.95 17.58 -17.17
N ASN A 343 -8.09 17.41 -17.85
CA ASN A 343 -8.29 17.89 -19.23
C ASN A 343 -6.98 17.80 -20.05
N ALA A 344 -6.43 16.59 -20.14
CA ALA A 344 -5.12 16.35 -20.71
C ALA A 344 -5.07 16.82 -22.17
N GLY A 345 -3.93 17.37 -22.58
CA GLY A 345 -3.81 17.93 -23.92
C GLY A 345 -2.40 17.82 -24.47
N ALA A 346 -2.31 17.70 -25.79
CA ALA A 346 -1.07 17.72 -26.55
C ALA A 346 -1.36 18.18 -27.99
N MET A 347 -0.35 18.78 -28.63
CA MET A 347 -0.40 19.12 -30.06
C MET A 347 -1.58 20.03 -30.45
N GLY A 348 -1.99 20.92 -29.55
CA GLY A 348 -3.09 21.87 -29.79
C GLY A 348 -4.49 21.32 -29.48
N TRP A 349 -4.57 20.08 -29.01
CA TRP A 349 -5.81 19.44 -28.58
C TRP A 349 -5.86 19.27 -27.06
N GLU A 350 -7.07 19.29 -26.54
CA GLU A 350 -7.43 18.92 -25.18
C GLU A 350 -8.48 17.81 -25.17
N THR A 351 -8.57 17.06 -24.07
CA THR A 351 -9.49 15.93 -23.95
C THR A 351 -10.94 16.36 -24.18
N PHE A 352 -11.33 17.52 -23.65
CA PHE A 352 -12.70 18.01 -23.76
C PHE A 352 -13.06 18.61 -25.13
N ASP A 353 -12.10 18.77 -26.05
CA ASP A 353 -12.40 19.15 -27.44
C ASP A 353 -13.17 18.05 -28.18
N GLN A 354 -13.08 16.80 -27.72
CA GLN A 354 -13.72 15.63 -28.34
C GLN A 354 -14.79 14.98 -27.47
N VAL A 355 -14.90 15.34 -26.20
CA VAL A 355 -15.87 14.72 -25.28
C VAL A 355 -17.30 15.11 -25.67
N VAL A 356 -18.18 14.12 -25.79
CA VAL A 356 -19.63 14.28 -25.98
C VAL A 356 -20.35 14.18 -24.64
N SER A 357 -19.99 13.18 -23.84
CA SER A 357 -20.58 12.93 -22.53
C SER A 357 -19.58 12.25 -21.58
N VAL A 358 -19.80 12.40 -20.28
CA VAL A 358 -19.01 11.74 -19.23
C VAL A 358 -19.96 11.08 -18.24
N LYS A 359 -19.78 9.77 -18.04
CA LYS A 359 -20.44 9.00 -16.99
C LYS A 359 -19.61 9.09 -15.71
N MET A 360 -20.25 9.41 -14.60
CA MET A 360 -19.62 9.73 -13.32
C MET A 360 -20.34 9.06 -12.15
N VAL A 361 -19.66 9.03 -11.01
CA VAL A 361 -20.19 8.63 -9.71
C VAL A 361 -19.92 9.74 -8.70
N ASP A 362 -20.96 10.19 -7.98
CA ASP A 362 -20.81 11.18 -6.90
C ASP A 362 -20.45 10.54 -5.55
N ALA A 363 -20.25 11.38 -4.54
CA ALA A 363 -19.92 10.95 -3.18
C ALA A 363 -21.03 10.09 -2.51
N GLN A 364 -22.28 10.18 -3.00
CA GLN A 364 -23.41 9.38 -2.53
C GLN A 364 -23.48 8.01 -3.24
N GLY A 365 -22.58 7.75 -4.19
CA GLY A 365 -22.59 6.55 -5.00
C GLY A 365 -23.67 6.58 -6.09
N VAL A 366 -24.23 7.74 -6.41
CA VAL A 366 -25.18 7.87 -7.51
C VAL A 366 -24.42 7.91 -8.82
N VAL A 367 -24.83 7.05 -9.74
CA VAL A 367 -24.30 6.98 -11.10
C VAL A 367 -25.12 7.89 -12.00
N PHE A 368 -24.47 8.82 -12.69
CA PHE A 368 -25.13 9.75 -13.61
C PHE A 368 -24.23 10.06 -14.81
N GLU A 369 -24.81 10.67 -15.84
CA GLU A 369 -24.09 11.08 -17.05
C GLU A 369 -24.44 12.52 -17.39
N LYS A 370 -23.43 13.27 -17.84
CA LYS A 370 -23.58 14.66 -18.28
C LYS A 370 -23.09 14.82 -19.70
N ALA A 371 -23.79 15.62 -20.49
CA ALA A 371 -23.30 16.09 -21.78
C ALA A 371 -22.21 17.14 -21.61
N LEU A 372 -21.36 17.35 -22.63
CA LEU A 372 -20.28 18.35 -22.64
C LEU A 372 -20.77 19.74 -22.20
N GLY A 373 -21.94 20.17 -22.69
CA GLY A 373 -22.52 21.49 -22.39
C GLY A 373 -22.83 21.72 -20.90
N GLU A 374 -22.87 20.65 -20.10
CA GLU A 374 -23.14 20.69 -18.66
C GLU A 374 -21.87 20.59 -17.80
N ILE A 375 -20.69 20.44 -18.42
CA ILE A 375 -19.41 20.23 -17.73
C ILE A 375 -18.50 21.43 -17.94
N ARG A 376 -18.24 22.16 -16.86
CA ARG A 376 -17.24 23.24 -16.87
C ARG A 376 -15.84 22.65 -16.91
N HIS A 377 -15.04 23.06 -17.90
CA HIS A 377 -13.66 22.63 -18.07
C HIS A 377 -12.79 23.82 -18.46
N TYR A 378 -11.55 23.79 -17.99
CA TYR A 378 -10.53 24.81 -18.23
C TYR A 378 -9.21 24.13 -18.59
N TYR A 379 -8.23 24.93 -18.99
CA TYR A 379 -6.86 24.44 -19.21
C TYR A 379 -6.37 23.69 -17.97
N ARG A 380 -6.12 22.40 -18.16
CA ARG A 380 -5.65 21.46 -17.13
C ARG A 380 -6.50 21.30 -15.86
N HIS A 381 -7.78 21.72 -15.90
CA HIS A 381 -8.62 21.71 -14.71
C HIS A 381 -10.11 21.48 -15.02
N VAL A 382 -10.72 20.51 -14.34
CA VAL A 382 -12.15 20.19 -14.46
C VAL A 382 -12.76 20.14 -13.05
N PRO A 383 -13.40 21.23 -12.57
CA PRO A 383 -13.88 21.34 -11.19
C PRO A 383 -14.83 20.21 -10.76
N GLU A 384 -15.70 19.77 -11.66
CA GLU A 384 -16.70 18.74 -11.34
C GLU A 384 -16.07 17.37 -11.05
N LEU A 385 -14.95 17.07 -11.70
CA LEU A 385 -14.18 15.85 -11.48
C LEU A 385 -13.25 15.94 -10.25
N ALA A 386 -13.28 17.05 -9.51
CA ALA A 386 -12.68 17.11 -8.18
C ALA A 386 -13.54 16.41 -7.12
N HIS A 387 -14.86 16.32 -7.36
CA HIS A 387 -15.84 15.76 -6.41
C HIS A 387 -16.57 14.54 -6.94
N ASN A 388 -16.46 14.26 -8.25
CA ASN A 388 -17.07 13.10 -8.89
C ASN A 388 -16.00 12.23 -9.55
N VAL A 389 -16.22 10.92 -9.54
CA VAL A 389 -15.34 9.93 -10.17
C VAL A 389 -15.80 9.68 -11.59
N ALA A 390 -15.00 10.05 -12.59
CA ALA A 390 -15.26 9.67 -13.98
C ALA A 390 -15.05 8.16 -14.16
N VAL A 391 -16.06 7.48 -14.73
CA VAL A 391 -16.03 6.03 -14.96
C VAL A 391 -16.04 5.64 -16.44
N ALA A 392 -16.56 6.50 -17.31
CA ALA A 392 -16.48 6.36 -18.77
C ALA A 392 -16.71 7.71 -19.45
N ALA A 393 -16.30 7.84 -20.71
CA ALA A 393 -16.65 8.97 -21.55
C ALA A 393 -16.90 8.54 -23.00
N THR A 394 -17.73 9.32 -23.68
CA THR A 394 -17.99 9.20 -25.11
C THR A 394 -17.25 10.31 -25.84
N PHE A 395 -16.49 9.96 -26.86
CA PHE A 395 -15.70 10.87 -27.67
C PHE A 395 -16.23 10.90 -29.10
N LYS A 396 -16.08 12.04 -29.78
CA LYS A 396 -16.44 12.20 -31.19
C LYS A 396 -15.18 12.47 -32.02
N GLY A 397 -15.11 11.83 -33.18
CA GLY A 397 -14.12 12.13 -34.21
C GLY A 397 -14.76 12.28 -35.58
N THR A 398 -13.92 12.40 -36.59
CA THR A 398 -14.32 12.56 -37.98
C THR A 398 -13.92 11.33 -38.79
N PRO A 399 -14.76 10.84 -39.72
CA PRO A 399 -14.35 9.79 -40.65
C PRO A 399 -13.09 10.20 -41.40
N ALA A 400 -12.11 9.30 -41.43
CA ALA A 400 -10.84 9.49 -42.14
C ALA A 400 -10.34 8.15 -42.67
N SER A 401 -9.52 8.20 -43.72
CA SER A 401 -8.89 6.97 -44.25
C SER A 401 -7.83 6.44 -43.29
N ASP A 402 -7.61 5.12 -43.31
CA ASP A 402 -6.56 4.49 -42.47
C ASP A 402 -5.17 5.07 -42.76
N GLU A 403 -4.89 5.44 -44.02
CA GLU A 403 -3.62 6.06 -44.42
C GLU A 403 -3.41 7.43 -43.76
N GLU A 404 -4.45 8.28 -43.73
CA GLU A 404 -4.41 9.60 -43.09
C GLU A 404 -4.19 9.47 -41.58
N ILE A 405 -4.93 8.56 -40.93
CA ILE A 405 -4.83 8.31 -39.49
C ILE A 405 -3.44 7.76 -39.15
N ALA A 406 -2.96 6.75 -39.88
CA ALA A 406 -1.63 6.15 -39.68
C ALA A 406 -0.50 7.18 -39.83
N THR A 407 -0.63 8.10 -40.79
CA THR A 407 0.32 9.20 -40.98
C THR A 407 0.35 10.14 -39.78
N ARG A 408 -0.82 10.59 -39.29
CA ARG A 408 -0.93 11.49 -38.14
C ARG A 408 -0.50 10.82 -36.83
N MET A 409 -0.80 9.53 -36.65
CA MET A 409 -0.35 8.70 -35.52
C MET A 409 1.18 8.63 -35.48
N SER A 410 1.79 8.35 -36.63
CA SER A 410 3.25 8.24 -36.76
C SER A 410 3.94 9.58 -36.47
N ALA A 411 3.40 10.69 -37.00
CA ALA A 411 3.90 12.03 -36.72
C ALA A 411 3.82 12.37 -35.21
N SER A 412 2.70 12.04 -34.57
CA SER A 412 2.48 12.28 -33.14
C SER A 412 3.49 11.51 -32.27
N LYS A 413 3.72 10.24 -32.62
CA LYS A 413 4.68 9.37 -31.95
C LYS A 413 6.12 9.87 -32.09
N GLU A 414 6.52 10.25 -33.31
CA GLU A 414 7.90 10.70 -33.57
C GLU A 414 8.19 12.06 -32.92
N LYS A 415 7.21 12.99 -32.95
CA LYS A 415 7.31 14.27 -32.24
C LYS A 415 7.55 14.07 -30.74
N ARG A 416 6.87 13.11 -30.10
CA ARG A 416 7.09 12.82 -28.68
C ARG A 416 8.46 12.20 -28.42
N LYS A 417 8.83 11.20 -29.23
CA LYS A 417 10.11 10.48 -29.07
C LYS A 417 11.33 11.39 -29.20
N SER A 418 11.26 12.38 -30.09
CA SER A 418 12.33 13.36 -30.32
C SER A 418 12.40 14.47 -29.29
N SER A 419 11.29 14.81 -28.61
CA SER A 419 11.21 15.97 -27.69
C SER A 419 11.17 15.62 -26.21
N GLN A 420 10.93 14.36 -25.85
CA GLN A 420 10.71 13.94 -24.46
C GLN A 420 11.52 12.68 -24.11
N PRO A 421 11.96 12.54 -22.84
CA PRO A 421 12.68 11.35 -22.42
C PRO A 421 11.80 10.10 -22.43
N VAL A 422 12.39 8.97 -22.79
CA VAL A 422 11.78 7.64 -22.71
C VAL A 422 11.84 7.07 -21.27
N ALA A 423 12.78 7.57 -20.47
CA ALA A 423 12.98 7.13 -19.08
C ALA A 423 11.77 7.40 -18.17
N ALA A 424 11.69 6.66 -17.06
CA ALA A 424 10.62 6.78 -16.07
C ALA A 424 10.53 8.21 -15.53
N SER A 425 9.38 8.87 -15.71
CA SER A 425 9.11 10.25 -15.28
C SER A 425 7.61 10.45 -15.06
N ALA A 426 7.22 11.59 -14.47
CA ALA A 426 5.84 11.99 -14.23
C ALA A 426 5.34 13.04 -15.23
N GLY A 427 6.01 13.17 -16.39
CA GLY A 427 5.75 14.25 -17.34
C GLY A 427 6.51 15.53 -16.99
N CYS A 428 5.97 16.66 -17.47
CA CYS A 428 6.47 17.99 -17.12
C CYS A 428 6.30 18.23 -15.62
N VAL A 429 7.39 18.64 -14.96
CA VAL A 429 7.40 18.88 -13.52
C VAL A 429 6.74 20.21 -13.19
N PHE A 430 7.03 21.25 -13.97
CA PHE A 430 6.56 22.61 -13.74
C PHE A 430 5.64 23.12 -14.84
N LYS A 431 4.71 24.01 -14.47
CA LYS A 431 3.96 24.84 -15.43
C LYS A 431 4.91 25.84 -16.09
N ASN A 432 4.55 26.33 -17.28
CA ASN A 432 5.34 27.36 -17.96
C ASN A 432 5.17 28.75 -17.27
N PRO A 433 6.25 29.40 -16.82
CA PRO A 433 6.20 30.74 -16.23
C PRO A 433 6.09 31.81 -17.31
N GLY A 434 4.86 32.09 -17.75
CA GLY A 434 4.59 33.12 -18.76
C GLY A 434 5.14 32.75 -20.14
N PRO A 435 5.86 33.66 -20.83
CA PRO A 435 6.25 33.46 -22.23
C PRO A 435 7.43 32.50 -22.42
N ILE A 436 8.22 32.22 -21.37
CA ILE A 436 9.35 31.29 -21.44
C ILE A 436 8.87 29.92 -20.96
N GLY A 437 9.13 28.88 -21.76
CA GLY A 437 8.82 27.51 -21.35
C GLY A 437 9.68 27.08 -20.17
N ALA A 438 9.12 26.39 -19.18
CA ALA A 438 9.86 25.94 -18.00
C ALA A 438 11.08 25.07 -18.36
N GLY A 439 10.95 24.23 -19.38
CA GLY A 439 12.07 23.41 -19.86
C GLY A 439 13.23 24.22 -20.43
N GLN A 440 12.93 25.31 -21.15
CA GLN A 440 13.93 26.23 -21.68
C GLN A 440 14.59 27.01 -20.55
N LEU A 441 13.80 27.47 -19.56
CA LEU A 441 14.32 28.18 -18.39
C LEU A 441 15.33 27.31 -17.63
N ILE A 442 14.97 26.06 -17.34
CA ILE A 442 15.84 25.09 -16.63
C ILE A 442 17.11 24.79 -17.42
N ASP A 443 17.01 24.67 -18.75
CA ASP A 443 18.17 24.48 -19.63
C ASP A 443 19.13 25.69 -19.60
N GLN A 444 18.59 26.90 -19.67
CA GLN A 444 19.37 28.15 -19.60
C GLN A 444 20.01 28.41 -18.23
N MET A 445 19.48 27.81 -17.17
CA MET A 445 20.09 27.81 -15.83
C MET A 445 21.15 26.70 -15.68
N GLY A 446 21.40 25.90 -16.73
CA GLY A 446 22.41 24.85 -16.70
C GLY A 446 22.09 23.67 -15.80
N LEU A 447 20.80 23.46 -15.46
CA LEU A 447 20.38 22.45 -14.48
C LEU A 447 20.10 21.06 -15.08
N LYS A 448 20.25 20.87 -16.40
CA LYS A 448 20.21 19.52 -16.98
C LYS A 448 21.31 18.67 -16.37
N ARG A 449 21.02 17.37 -16.16
CA ARG A 449 21.91 16.39 -15.50
C ARG A 449 22.12 16.60 -14.00
N THR A 450 21.59 17.65 -13.39
CA THR A 450 21.61 17.80 -11.93
C THR A 450 20.87 16.61 -11.30
N ALA A 451 21.50 16.00 -10.29
CA ALA A 451 21.02 14.78 -9.67
C ALA A 451 20.92 14.90 -8.15
N ARG A 452 20.00 14.13 -7.58
CA ARG A 452 19.87 13.83 -6.15
C ARG A 452 19.60 12.34 -6.03
N GLY A 453 20.56 11.59 -5.50
CA GLY A 453 20.51 10.12 -5.53
C GLY A 453 20.28 9.59 -6.94
N ALA A 454 19.21 8.83 -7.15
CA ALA A 454 18.85 8.26 -8.45
C ALA A 454 17.84 9.10 -9.27
N ALA A 455 17.41 10.26 -8.75
CA ALA A 455 16.61 11.24 -9.49
C ALA A 455 17.51 12.23 -10.22
N LYS A 456 17.22 12.50 -11.50
CA LYS A 456 18.03 13.39 -12.34
C LYS A 456 17.19 14.26 -13.27
N VAL A 457 17.60 15.52 -13.49
CA VAL A 457 17.02 16.36 -14.54
C VAL A 457 17.41 15.82 -15.91
N SER A 458 16.43 15.57 -16.77
CA SER A 458 16.62 14.97 -18.08
C SER A 458 17.54 15.80 -18.98
N GLU A 459 18.42 15.10 -19.71
CA GLU A 459 19.26 15.70 -20.73
C GLU A 459 18.46 16.13 -21.98
N VAL A 460 17.36 15.40 -22.24
CA VAL A 460 16.50 15.61 -23.42
C VAL A 460 15.63 16.85 -23.22
N HIS A 461 15.01 17.00 -22.04
CA HIS A 461 14.07 18.09 -21.78
C HIS A 461 14.17 18.59 -20.33
N GLY A 462 14.56 19.85 -20.13
CA GLY A 462 14.84 20.40 -18.79
C GLY A 462 13.66 20.34 -17.81
N ASN A 463 12.42 20.32 -18.30
CA ASN A 463 11.22 20.20 -17.46
C ASN A 463 10.87 18.77 -17.02
N PHE A 464 11.73 17.78 -17.27
CA PHE A 464 11.50 16.39 -16.88
C PHE A 464 12.54 15.97 -15.85
N ILE A 465 12.07 15.44 -14.72
CA ILE A 465 12.90 14.65 -13.81
C ILE A 465 12.69 13.18 -14.14
N VAL A 466 13.79 12.46 -14.33
CA VAL A 466 13.81 11.03 -14.64
C VAL A 466 14.33 10.23 -13.44
N ASN A 467 13.76 9.05 -13.26
CA ASN A 467 14.24 8.04 -12.34
C ASN A 467 15.19 7.09 -13.10
N GLU A 468 16.48 7.11 -12.76
CA GLU A 468 17.49 6.26 -13.40
C GLU A 468 17.53 4.82 -12.83
N GLY A 469 16.67 4.54 -11.86
CA GLY A 469 16.57 3.26 -11.18
C GLY A 469 16.75 3.45 -9.67
N GLY A 470 15.70 3.17 -8.90
CA GLY A 470 15.76 3.19 -7.44
C GLY A 470 15.57 4.57 -6.79
N ALA A 471 15.17 5.60 -7.54
CA ALA A 471 14.90 6.91 -6.95
C ALA A 471 13.80 6.86 -5.88
N THR A 472 13.96 7.66 -4.83
CA THR A 472 12.91 7.89 -3.82
C THR A 472 12.07 9.11 -4.15
N ALA A 473 10.88 9.23 -3.56
CA ALA A 473 10.09 10.44 -3.73
C ALA A 473 10.80 11.65 -3.10
N ARG A 474 11.49 11.45 -1.98
CA ARG A 474 12.31 12.47 -1.31
C ARG A 474 13.38 13.05 -2.24
N GLU A 475 14.14 12.21 -2.93
CA GLU A 475 15.17 12.65 -3.89
C GLU A 475 14.59 13.50 -5.02
N VAL A 476 13.42 13.13 -5.55
CA VAL A 476 12.72 13.91 -6.59
C VAL A 476 12.27 15.27 -6.02
N LEU A 477 11.72 15.29 -4.81
CA LEU A 477 11.25 16.52 -4.15
C LEU A 477 12.40 17.47 -3.83
N ASP A 478 13.54 16.94 -3.39
CA ASP A 478 14.75 17.73 -3.12
C ASP A 478 15.26 18.39 -4.42
N LEU A 479 15.21 17.67 -5.53
CA LEU A 479 15.58 18.20 -6.84
C LEU A 479 14.58 19.27 -7.35
N ILE A 480 13.27 19.07 -7.10
CA ILE A 480 12.24 20.10 -7.39
C ILE A 480 12.54 21.37 -6.60
N ALA A 481 12.80 21.25 -5.31
CA ALA A 481 13.09 22.39 -4.43
C ALA A 481 14.38 23.13 -4.85
N GLU A 482 15.42 22.39 -5.25
CA GLU A 482 16.65 22.98 -5.79
C GLU A 482 16.37 23.79 -7.06
N ILE A 483 15.61 23.24 -8.02
CA ILE A 483 15.27 23.95 -9.27
C ILE A 483 14.47 25.22 -8.97
N GLN A 484 13.48 25.16 -8.08
CA GLN A 484 12.69 26.32 -7.67
C GLN A 484 13.56 27.40 -7.02
N SER A 485 14.46 26.99 -6.11
CA SER A 485 15.40 27.90 -5.44
C SER A 485 16.34 28.61 -6.42
N VAL A 486 16.88 27.87 -7.39
CA VAL A 486 17.73 28.44 -8.45
C VAL A 486 16.95 29.39 -9.34
N ALA A 487 15.73 29.02 -9.77
CA ALA A 487 14.87 29.87 -10.60
C ALA A 487 14.53 31.20 -9.92
N LEU A 488 14.18 31.15 -8.63
CA LEU A 488 13.89 32.34 -7.85
C LEU A 488 15.13 33.22 -7.69
N ARG A 489 16.27 32.62 -7.31
CA ARG A 489 17.52 33.36 -7.05
C ARG A 489 18.12 34.00 -8.31
N GLU A 490 18.14 33.29 -9.43
CA GLU A 490 18.87 33.72 -10.63
C GLU A 490 18.01 34.41 -11.68
N ARG A 491 16.69 34.23 -11.61
CA ARG A 491 15.75 34.77 -12.60
C ARG A 491 14.57 35.51 -11.96
N GLY A 492 14.40 35.45 -10.64
CA GLY A 492 13.25 36.07 -9.97
C GLY A 492 11.92 35.40 -10.33
N ILE A 493 11.95 34.14 -10.78
CA ILE A 493 10.77 33.41 -11.26
C ILE A 493 10.39 32.33 -10.24
N GLU A 494 9.15 32.39 -9.77
CA GLU A 494 8.55 31.32 -8.98
C GLU A 494 7.98 30.25 -9.91
N LEU A 495 8.57 29.04 -9.86
CA LEU A 495 8.09 27.90 -10.63
C LEU A 495 7.03 27.12 -9.84
N GLU A 496 5.83 27.02 -10.40
CA GLU A 496 4.76 26.18 -9.87
C GLU A 496 4.82 24.75 -10.44
N THR A 497 4.61 23.74 -9.60
CA THR A 497 4.56 22.35 -10.05
C THR A 497 3.27 22.06 -10.83
N GLU A 498 3.41 21.36 -11.97
CA GLU A 498 2.31 20.76 -12.72
C GLU A 498 2.03 19.32 -12.24
N VAL A 499 3.09 18.60 -11.88
CA VAL A 499 3.01 17.27 -11.26
C VAL A 499 2.24 17.34 -9.94
N GLN A 500 1.34 16.38 -9.72
CA GLN A 500 0.56 16.31 -8.49
C GLN A 500 1.36 15.59 -7.40
N ILE A 501 1.82 16.35 -6.41
CA ILE A 501 2.51 15.81 -5.24
C ILE A 501 1.47 15.39 -4.21
N ILE A 502 1.45 14.11 -3.85
CA ILE A 502 0.40 13.52 -3.01
C ILE A 502 0.99 12.55 -1.97
N GLY A 503 0.18 12.20 -0.97
CA GLY A 503 0.59 11.31 0.11
C GLY A 503 1.20 12.06 1.30
N GLN A 504 1.82 11.33 2.20
CA GLN A 504 2.36 11.83 3.47
C GLN A 504 3.86 11.53 3.59
N ASP A 505 4.56 12.32 4.39
CA ASP A 505 5.97 12.05 4.70
C ASP A 505 6.11 10.89 5.69
N GLU A 506 5.20 10.79 6.66
CA GLU A 506 5.18 9.72 7.65
C GLU A 506 4.50 8.44 7.12
N PRO A 507 4.92 7.24 7.59
CA PRO A 507 4.33 5.96 7.19
C PRO A 507 2.83 5.81 7.54
N VAL A 508 2.02 5.54 6.51
CA VAL A 508 0.55 5.34 6.60
C VAL A 508 0.10 4.11 7.37
#